data_AF-A0A2A4YM08-F1
#
_entry.id   AF-A0A2A4YM08-F1
#
_cell.length_a   1.000
_cell.length_b   1.000
_cell.length_c   1.000
_cell.angle_alpha   90.00
_cell.angle_beta   90.00
_cell.angle_gamma   90.00
#
_symmetry.space_group_name_H-M   'P 1'
#
loop_
_entity.id
_entity.type
_entity.pdbx_description
1 polymer ?
#
loop_
_entity_poly.entity_id
_entity_poly.type
_entity_poly.pdbx_seq_one_letter_code
_entity_poly.pdbx_strand_id
1 'polypeptide(L)'
;MKKKTNPNDQTIKLVELNSLGILAGPCESEKDFIKRVNKLKHFSISVEELQEKVGSDLHKFEEMYERDLDLKIDWLFEKKKKNWLNILQPACTWIYHFDDIHYPILEFKGLNELLNRREILRHEMIHASRSSFNEPVFEEFIAYSTSDLKWRSFFGPIFRHSYELYGFALLSLVLAIPQCCLWTTIAYLGLCSALFARLIYNQKVFKGALKKIQSMFDVVSPLSVAIRLTDSEIRLFSRVENSAIFKYIERQSSLRWQQIINSYSLNSTRYF
;
A
#
# COMPACT_ATOMS: atom_id res chain seq x y z
N MET A 1 28.36 38.72 9.38
CA MET A 1 27.04 38.36 9.93
C MET A 1 26.60 37.03 9.34
N LYS A 2 26.69 35.93 10.11
CA LYS A 2 26.15 34.63 9.70
C LYS A 2 24.61 34.75 9.70
N LYS A 3 23.97 34.60 8.54
CA LYS A 3 22.51 34.49 8.45
C LYS A 3 22.09 33.34 9.37
N LYS A 4 21.36 33.65 10.44
CA LYS A 4 20.59 32.65 11.18
C LYS A 4 19.58 32.08 10.19
N THR A 5 19.78 30.85 9.75
CA THR A 5 18.75 30.08 9.07
C THR A 5 17.59 29.93 10.05
N ASN A 6 16.42 30.43 9.63
CA ASN A 6 15.19 30.28 10.38
C ASN A 6 14.88 28.76 10.44
N PRO A 7 14.67 28.13 11.62
CA PRO A 7 14.37 26.70 11.71
C PRO A 7 13.07 26.30 11.00
N ASN A 8 12.24 27.28 10.61
CA ASN A 8 11.05 27.10 9.78
C ASN A 8 11.31 27.14 8.26
N ASP A 9 12.55 27.29 7.81
CA ASP A 9 12.92 27.32 6.37
C ASP A 9 13.31 25.93 5.85
N GLN A 10 12.82 24.87 6.49
CA GLN A 10 12.79 23.53 5.91
C GLN A 10 11.69 23.51 4.85
N THR A 11 11.96 24.10 3.68
CA THR A 11 11.14 23.84 2.49
C THR A 11 11.12 22.33 2.32
N ILE A 12 9.99 21.71 2.68
CA ILE A 12 9.83 20.28 2.55
C ILE A 12 10.06 19.97 1.09
N LYS A 13 11.13 19.23 0.79
CA LYS A 13 11.33 18.65 -0.52
C LYS A 13 10.33 17.51 -0.65
N LEU A 14 9.09 17.86 -1.00
CA LEU A 14 7.98 16.92 -1.18
C LEU A 14 8.36 15.77 -2.11
N VAL A 15 9.17 16.06 -3.13
CA VAL A 15 9.74 15.08 -4.07
C VAL A 15 10.67 14.09 -3.39
N GLU A 16 11.51 14.55 -2.44
CA GLU A 16 12.42 13.68 -1.68
C GLU A 16 11.64 12.79 -0.70
N LEU A 17 10.66 13.35 0.01
CA LEU A 17 9.78 12.54 0.88
C LEU A 17 8.99 11.51 0.09
N ASN A 18 8.55 11.89 -1.11
CA ASN A 18 7.85 11.04 -2.03
C ASN A 18 8.72 9.85 -2.47
N SER A 19 9.98 10.08 -2.83
CA SER A 19 10.91 8.99 -3.20
C SER A 19 11.31 8.12 -2.01
N LEU A 20 11.23 8.65 -0.78
CA LEU A 20 11.45 7.88 0.45
C LEU A 20 10.24 7.03 0.86
N GLY A 21 9.11 7.06 0.14
CA GLY A 21 7.89 6.33 0.52
C GLY A 21 7.09 6.96 1.66
N ILE A 22 7.39 8.21 2.02
CA ILE A 22 6.60 8.97 3.00
C ILE A 22 5.51 9.72 2.25
N LEU A 23 4.39 9.04 2.02
CA LEU A 23 3.25 9.53 1.24
C LEU A 23 2.28 10.33 2.13
N ALA A 24 1.85 11.50 1.67
CA ALA A 24 0.78 12.26 2.33
C ALA A 24 -0.56 11.54 2.16
N GLY A 25 -1.33 11.47 3.24
CA GLY A 25 -2.67 10.88 3.24
C GLY A 25 -3.69 11.71 2.44
N PRO A 26 -4.83 11.14 2.05
CA PRO A 26 -5.84 11.83 1.23
C PRO A 26 -6.43 13.09 1.88
N CYS A 27 -6.56 13.09 3.21
CA CYS A 27 -7.14 14.19 4.00
C CYS A 27 -6.14 14.77 5.00
N GLU A 28 -4.85 14.46 4.86
CA GLU A 28 -3.82 14.88 5.81
C GLU A 28 -3.48 16.35 5.60
N SER A 29 -3.55 17.16 6.66
CA SER A 29 -3.13 18.55 6.61
C SER A 29 -1.60 18.65 6.46
N GLU A 30 -1.10 19.75 5.89
CA GLU A 30 0.34 19.97 5.81
C GLU A 30 0.99 19.87 7.19
N LYS A 31 0.43 20.54 8.20
CA LYS A 31 0.93 20.51 9.58
C LYS A 31 1.03 19.09 10.14
N ASP A 32 0.01 18.25 9.92
CA ASP A 32 0.01 16.86 10.40
C ASP A 32 1.03 16.01 9.65
N PHE A 33 1.16 16.23 8.35
CA PHE A 33 2.19 15.60 7.53
C PHE A 33 3.60 15.97 8.00
N ILE A 34 3.88 17.26 8.25
CA ILE A 34 5.18 17.70 8.80
C ILE A 34 5.43 17.05 10.17
N LYS A 35 4.43 17.04 11.05
CA LYS A 35 4.52 16.39 12.38
C LYS A 35 4.90 14.92 12.20
N ARG A 36 4.24 14.20 11.30
CA ARG A 36 4.53 12.78 11.01
C ARG A 36 5.92 12.57 10.42
N VAL A 37 6.27 13.32 9.38
CA VAL A 37 7.58 13.27 8.73
C VAL A 37 8.69 13.53 9.73
N ASN A 38 8.56 14.53 10.59
CA ASN A 38 9.58 14.84 11.58
C ASN A 38 9.77 13.71 12.57
N LYS A 39 8.69 13.08 13.06
CA LYS A 39 8.81 11.93 13.96
C LYS A 39 9.37 10.67 13.27
N LEU A 40 9.08 10.46 11.98
CA LEU A 40 9.64 9.36 11.19
C LEU A 40 11.13 9.60 10.84
N LYS A 41 11.47 10.77 10.27
CA LYS A 41 12.83 11.12 9.83
C LYS A 41 13.80 11.33 10.98
N HIS A 42 13.36 11.95 12.08
CA HIS A 42 14.26 12.22 13.19
C HIS A 42 14.37 11.05 14.16
N PHE A 43 13.58 9.97 14.02
CA PHE A 43 13.49 8.89 15.01
C PHE A 43 13.71 9.42 16.42
N SER A 44 12.97 10.48 16.78
CA SER A 44 13.15 11.13 18.08
C SER A 44 12.88 10.15 19.23
N ILE A 45 12.20 9.05 18.89
CA ILE A 45 12.12 7.81 19.62
C ILE A 45 13.28 6.92 19.16
N SER A 46 14.26 6.69 20.03
CA SER A 46 15.34 5.75 19.76
C SER A 46 14.77 4.34 19.56
N VAL A 47 15.52 3.44 18.91
CA VAL A 47 15.06 2.04 18.73
C VAL A 47 14.68 1.44 20.09
N GLU A 48 15.42 1.79 21.13
CA GLU A 48 15.19 1.37 22.51
C GLU A 48 13.87 1.89 23.08
N GLU A 49 13.52 3.16 22.85
CA GLU A 49 12.22 3.71 23.30
C GLU A 49 11.05 3.05 22.54
N LEU A 50 11.21 2.80 21.23
CA LEU A 50 10.18 2.10 20.46
C LEU A 50 10.06 0.63 20.90
N GLN A 51 11.18 -0.03 21.17
CA GLN A 51 11.24 -1.38 21.70
C GLN A 51 10.55 -1.49 23.07
N GLU A 52 10.74 -0.51 23.95
CA GLU A 52 10.07 -0.44 25.25
C GLU A 52 8.54 -0.33 25.06
N LYS A 53 8.08 0.58 24.18
CA LYS A 53 6.65 0.77 23.90
C LYS A 53 6.00 -0.44 23.22
N VAL A 54 6.71 -1.10 22.30
CA VAL A 54 6.20 -2.24 21.53
C VAL A 54 6.39 -3.58 22.29
N GLY A 55 7.29 -3.63 23.26
CA GLY A 55 7.58 -4.83 24.07
C GLY A 55 8.26 -5.96 23.28
N SER A 56 9.07 -5.63 22.27
CA SER A 56 9.72 -6.62 21.41
C SER A 56 11.04 -6.13 20.82
N ASP A 57 11.93 -7.06 20.52
CA ASP A 57 13.17 -6.76 19.80
C ASP A 57 12.89 -6.24 18.39
N LEU A 58 13.21 -4.97 18.17
CA LEU A 58 13.12 -4.27 16.90
C LEU A 58 14.51 -4.04 16.31
N HIS A 59 14.61 -4.13 15.00
CA HIS A 59 15.79 -3.75 14.25
C HIS A 59 15.42 -2.77 13.16
N LYS A 60 16.36 -1.89 12.78
CA LYS A 60 16.17 -1.05 11.60
C LYS A 60 16.09 -1.96 10.37
N PHE A 61 15.09 -1.70 9.54
CA PHE A 61 14.89 -2.43 8.30
C PHE A 61 16.05 -2.18 7.33
N GLU A 62 16.46 -3.22 6.61
CA GLU A 62 17.47 -3.08 5.55
C GLU A 62 16.85 -2.32 4.37
N GLU A 63 17.53 -1.26 3.93
CA GLU A 63 17.04 -0.40 2.86
C GLU A 63 16.59 -1.22 1.64
N MET A 64 15.40 -0.92 1.14
CA MET A 64 14.88 -1.54 -0.08
C MET A 64 14.38 -0.48 -1.06
N TYR A 65 14.91 -0.55 -2.28
CA TYR A 65 14.43 0.23 -3.41
C TYR A 65 13.54 -0.64 -4.31
N GLU A 66 12.30 -0.21 -4.50
CA GLU A 66 11.35 -0.84 -5.42
C GLU A 66 11.16 0.03 -6.66
N ARG A 67 11.82 -0.39 -7.76
CA ARG A 67 11.88 0.37 -9.02
C ARG A 67 10.49 0.62 -9.60
N ASP A 68 9.58 -0.35 -9.50
CA ASP A 68 8.25 -0.23 -10.10
C ASP A 68 7.35 0.77 -9.36
N LEU A 69 7.68 1.09 -8.11
CA LEU A 69 6.95 2.05 -7.26
C LEU A 69 7.64 3.42 -7.17
N ASP A 70 8.91 3.48 -7.60
CA ASP A 70 9.79 4.64 -7.43
C ASP A 70 9.90 5.03 -5.95
N LEU A 71 10.12 4.02 -5.09
CA LEU A 71 10.19 4.14 -3.63
C LEU A 71 11.47 3.50 -3.08
N LYS A 72 12.18 4.24 -2.23
CA LYS A 72 13.31 3.80 -1.40
C LYS A 72 12.92 3.91 0.06
N ILE A 73 12.67 2.79 0.72
CA ILE A 73 12.24 2.80 2.12
C ILE A 73 13.42 2.42 3.02
N ASP A 74 13.80 3.34 3.92
CA ASP A 74 14.88 3.20 4.89
C ASP A 74 14.45 3.50 6.33
N TRP A 75 13.16 3.77 6.53
CA TRP A 75 12.59 4.25 7.78
C TRP A 75 11.72 3.22 8.52
N LEU A 76 11.61 1.99 8.01
CA LEU A 76 10.84 0.92 8.66
C LEU A 76 11.64 0.20 9.74
N PHE A 77 10.90 -0.46 10.63
CA PHE A 77 11.44 -1.38 11.64
C PHE A 77 10.95 -2.79 11.41
N GLU A 78 11.82 -3.76 11.67
CA GLU A 78 11.50 -5.18 11.65
C GLU A 78 11.49 -5.74 13.09
N LYS A 79 10.40 -6.41 13.45
CA LYS A 79 10.23 -7.15 14.70
C LYS A 79 10.61 -8.62 14.49
N LYS A 80 11.55 -9.12 15.31
CA LYS A 80 12.03 -10.52 15.23
C LYS A 80 11.15 -11.54 15.95
N LYS A 81 10.31 -11.10 16.89
CA LYS A 81 9.61 -12.03 17.79
C LYS A 81 8.41 -12.68 17.10
N LYS A 82 8.54 -13.97 16.78
CA LYS A 82 7.42 -14.88 16.43
C LYS A 82 6.48 -14.94 17.64
N ASN A 83 5.16 -14.74 17.47
CA ASN A 83 4.13 -15.48 18.22
C ASN A 83 2.68 -15.15 17.81
N TRP A 84 2.40 -14.12 17.01
CA TRP A 84 1.02 -13.71 16.73
C TRP A 84 0.58 -13.86 15.27
N LEU A 85 1.52 -14.08 14.34
CA LEU A 85 1.17 -14.31 12.94
C LEU A 85 0.56 -15.69 12.74
N ASN A 86 -0.63 -15.71 12.14
CA ASN A 86 -1.34 -16.94 11.79
C ASN A 86 -0.49 -17.85 10.88
N ILE A 87 -0.80 -19.14 10.80
CA ILE A 87 -0.07 -20.10 9.95
C ILE A 87 -0.05 -19.67 8.47
N LEU A 88 -1.08 -18.95 8.04
CA LEU A 88 -1.25 -18.47 6.67
C LEU A 88 -0.68 -17.07 6.41
N GLN A 89 -0.14 -16.40 7.44
CA GLN A 89 0.42 -15.05 7.34
C GLN A 89 1.96 -15.12 7.48
N PRO A 90 2.70 -15.04 6.36
CA PRO A 90 4.17 -15.10 6.40
C PRO A 90 4.80 -13.80 6.93
N ALA A 91 4.10 -12.67 6.80
CA ALA A 91 4.44 -11.40 7.40
C ALA A 91 3.16 -10.59 7.67
N CYS A 92 3.32 -9.46 8.37
CA CYS A 92 2.30 -8.43 8.50
C CYS A 92 2.94 -7.09 8.84
N THR A 93 2.35 -6.02 8.32
CA THR A 93 2.62 -4.65 8.73
C THR A 93 1.65 -4.25 9.85
N TRP A 94 2.20 -4.06 11.05
CA TRP A 94 1.45 -3.55 12.19
C TRP A 94 1.51 -2.03 12.22
N ILE A 95 0.37 -1.38 12.29
CA ILE A 95 0.30 0.07 12.48
C ILE A 95 0.11 0.35 13.97
N TYR A 96 1.17 0.78 14.64
CA TYR A 96 1.10 1.20 16.04
C TYR A 96 0.76 2.67 16.14
N HIS A 97 -0.10 3.02 17.11
CA HIS A 97 -0.54 4.38 17.33
C HIS A 97 0.12 4.93 18.59
N PHE A 98 1.06 5.86 18.42
CA PHE A 98 1.73 6.55 19.52
C PHE A 98 1.74 8.06 19.25
N ASP A 99 1.36 8.86 20.25
CA ASP A 99 1.45 10.33 20.19
C ASP A 99 0.82 10.94 18.91
N ASP A 100 -0.37 10.44 18.54
CA ASP A 100 -1.14 10.76 17.33
C ASP A 100 -0.47 10.39 16.00
N ILE A 101 0.47 9.44 15.98
CA ILE A 101 1.17 8.99 14.78
C ILE A 101 1.06 7.49 14.59
N HIS A 102 0.93 7.11 13.32
CA HIS A 102 0.99 5.75 12.83
C HIS A 102 2.45 5.34 12.56
N TYR A 103 2.93 4.35 13.30
CA TYR A 103 4.24 3.73 13.10
C TYR A 103 4.04 2.34 12.49
N PRO A 104 4.32 2.17 11.19
CA PRO A 104 4.28 0.85 10.58
C PRO A 104 5.54 0.06 10.99
N ILE A 105 5.33 -1.13 11.53
CA ILE A 105 6.38 -2.07 11.93
C ILE A 105 6.12 -3.39 11.23
N LEU A 106 7.15 -3.91 10.57
CA LEU A 106 7.11 -5.18 9.87
C LEU A 106 7.36 -6.33 10.84
N GLU A 107 6.50 -7.34 10.86
CA GLU A 107 6.74 -8.61 11.56
C GLU A 107 6.87 -9.74 10.54
N PHE A 108 7.94 -10.52 10.63
CA PHE A 108 8.18 -11.68 9.76
C PHE A 108 8.07 -12.99 10.53
N LYS A 109 7.29 -13.93 9.98
CA LYS A 109 7.35 -15.32 10.39
C LYS A 109 8.46 -15.98 9.58
N GLY A 110 9.61 -16.21 10.22
CA GLY A 110 10.81 -16.81 9.60
C GLY A 110 10.45 -17.83 8.51
N LEU A 111 10.91 -17.55 7.29
CA LEU A 111 10.25 -17.98 6.05
C LEU A 111 10.19 -19.50 5.84
N ASN A 112 9.10 -19.93 5.23
CA ASN A 112 9.07 -21.14 4.41
C ASN A 112 9.76 -20.84 3.07
N GLU A 113 10.65 -21.72 2.60
CA GLU A 113 11.39 -21.60 1.33
C GLU A 113 10.50 -21.40 0.08
N LEU A 114 9.20 -21.71 0.18
CA LEU A 114 8.21 -21.59 -0.89
C LEU A 114 7.79 -20.15 -1.22
N LEU A 115 8.06 -19.19 -0.33
CA LEU A 115 7.75 -17.77 -0.53
C LEU A 115 9.04 -16.95 -0.54
N ASN A 116 9.25 -16.18 -1.60
CA ASN A 116 10.42 -15.32 -1.70
C ASN A 116 10.29 -14.18 -0.68
N ARG A 117 11.24 -14.07 0.27
CA ARG A 117 11.29 -12.98 1.27
C ARG A 117 11.12 -11.62 0.62
N ARG A 118 11.75 -11.42 -0.53
CA ARG A 118 11.70 -10.15 -1.28
C ARG A 118 10.29 -9.81 -1.73
N GLU A 119 9.51 -10.79 -2.16
CA GLU A 119 8.13 -10.59 -2.60
C GLU A 119 7.25 -10.15 -1.43
N ILE A 120 7.34 -10.87 -0.31
CA ILE A 120 6.59 -10.53 0.91
C ILE A 120 6.98 -9.14 1.41
N LEU A 121 8.28 -8.83 1.39
CA LEU A 121 8.77 -7.50 1.77
C LEU A 121 8.16 -6.38 0.92
N ARG A 122 8.13 -6.53 -0.41
CA ARG A 122 7.49 -5.54 -1.31
C ARG A 122 6.02 -5.33 -0.98
N HIS A 123 5.32 -6.43 -0.72
CA HIS A 123 3.90 -6.42 -0.37
C HIS A 123 3.67 -5.62 0.92
N GLU A 124 4.40 -5.95 1.98
CA GLU A 124 4.30 -5.25 3.27
C GLU A 124 4.74 -3.78 3.21
N MET A 125 5.77 -3.47 2.41
CA MET A 125 6.21 -2.09 2.18
C MET A 125 5.11 -1.21 1.59
N ILE A 126 4.20 -1.77 0.79
CA ILE A 126 3.08 -1.03 0.22
C ILE A 126 2.08 -0.66 1.32
N HIS A 127 1.73 -1.61 2.20
CA HIS A 127 0.90 -1.33 3.38
C HIS A 127 1.54 -0.28 4.28
N ALA A 128 2.85 -0.38 4.51
CA ALA A 128 3.57 0.57 5.35
C ALA A 128 3.57 1.99 4.75
N SER A 129 3.88 2.12 3.45
CA SER A 129 3.88 3.40 2.72
C SER A 129 2.49 4.02 2.65
N ARG A 130 1.45 3.19 2.62
CA ARG A 130 0.04 3.60 2.59
C ARG A 130 -0.63 3.61 3.96
N SER A 131 0.13 3.57 5.05
CA SER A 131 -0.42 3.58 6.42
C SER A 131 -1.30 4.80 6.75
N SER A 132 -1.22 5.88 5.98
CA SER A 132 -2.09 7.07 6.07
C SER A 132 -3.37 6.99 5.21
N PHE A 133 -3.58 5.89 4.48
CA PHE A 133 -4.74 5.65 3.63
C PHE A 133 -5.72 4.70 4.32
N ASN A 134 -7.01 5.02 4.27
CA ASN A 134 -8.08 4.14 4.76
C ASN A 134 -8.80 3.47 3.57
N GLU A 135 -8.04 2.86 2.66
CA GLU A 135 -8.51 2.46 1.33
C GLU A 135 -8.14 0.99 1.02
N PRO A 136 -8.92 0.01 1.50
CA PRO A 136 -8.52 -1.39 1.49
C PRO A 136 -8.69 -2.07 0.12
N VAL A 137 -9.41 -1.49 -0.85
CA VAL A 137 -9.80 -2.25 -2.04
C VAL A 137 -8.64 -2.43 -3.00
N PHE A 138 -7.95 -1.36 -3.39
CA PHE A 138 -6.86 -1.46 -4.37
C PHE A 138 -5.47 -1.53 -3.74
N GLU A 139 -5.35 -1.35 -2.43
CA GLU A 139 -4.08 -1.53 -1.72
C GLU A 139 -3.50 -2.94 -1.95
N GLU A 140 -4.32 -3.98 -1.76
CA GLU A 140 -3.95 -5.36 -2.07
C GLU A 140 -3.58 -5.56 -3.56
N PHE A 141 -4.28 -4.88 -4.48
CA PHE A 141 -3.98 -4.98 -5.90
C PHE A 141 -2.61 -4.38 -6.23
N ILE A 142 -2.26 -3.26 -5.61
CA ILE A 142 -0.94 -2.65 -5.74
C ILE A 142 0.11 -3.58 -5.10
N ALA A 143 -0.15 -4.09 -3.90
CA ALA A 143 0.71 -5.01 -3.15
C ALA A 143 1.03 -6.30 -3.91
N TYR A 144 0.03 -6.95 -4.49
CA TYR A 144 0.25 -8.16 -5.29
C TYR A 144 0.81 -7.88 -6.69
N SER A 145 0.70 -6.66 -7.22
CA SER A 145 1.27 -6.32 -8.52
C SER A 145 2.80 -6.29 -8.52
N THR A 146 3.44 -6.21 -7.36
CA THR A 146 4.91 -6.32 -7.22
C THR A 146 5.42 -7.76 -7.16
N SER A 147 4.52 -8.75 -7.26
CA SER A 147 4.89 -10.17 -7.29
C SER A 147 5.48 -10.53 -8.65
N ASP A 148 6.61 -11.25 -8.63
CA ASP A 148 7.21 -11.80 -9.85
C ASP A 148 6.33 -12.92 -10.47
N LEU A 149 5.41 -13.51 -9.69
CA LEU A 149 4.52 -14.58 -10.13
C LEU A 149 3.16 -14.04 -10.60
N LYS A 150 2.89 -14.17 -11.90
CA LYS A 150 1.65 -13.67 -12.53
C LYS A 150 0.36 -14.17 -11.89
N TRP A 151 0.32 -15.43 -11.44
CA TRP A 151 -0.87 -15.99 -10.81
C TRP A 151 -1.12 -15.37 -9.42
N ARG A 152 -0.06 -15.04 -8.67
CA ARG A 152 -0.18 -14.32 -7.38
C ARG A 152 -0.63 -12.88 -7.60
N SER A 153 -0.04 -12.19 -8.58
CA SER A 153 -0.50 -10.86 -9.01
C SER A 153 -1.98 -10.85 -9.41
N PHE A 154 -2.48 -11.93 -10.01
CA PHE A 154 -3.87 -12.03 -10.43
C PHE A 154 -4.83 -12.44 -9.30
N PHE A 155 -4.53 -13.53 -8.58
CA PHE A 155 -5.44 -14.15 -7.60
C PHE A 155 -5.20 -13.73 -6.15
N GLY A 156 -4.03 -13.15 -5.82
CA GLY A 156 -3.70 -12.72 -4.47
C GLY A 156 -4.77 -11.81 -3.84
N PRO A 157 -5.24 -10.75 -4.55
CA PRO A 157 -6.25 -9.82 -4.03
C PRO A 157 -7.70 -10.38 -3.93
N ILE A 158 -7.89 -11.71 -4.02
CA ILE A 158 -9.25 -12.31 -4.04
C ILE A 158 -10.01 -12.08 -2.72
N PHE A 159 -9.30 -12.23 -1.60
CA PHE A 159 -9.81 -11.98 -0.25
C PHE A 159 -9.38 -10.58 0.19
N ARG A 160 -10.34 -9.77 0.65
CA ARG A 160 -10.06 -8.42 1.17
C ARG A 160 -9.81 -8.39 2.67
N HIS A 161 -10.38 -9.37 3.36
CA HIS A 161 -10.31 -9.46 4.81
C HIS A 161 -10.06 -10.91 5.21
N SER A 162 -9.37 -11.11 6.34
CA SER A 162 -9.06 -12.44 6.85
C SER A 162 -10.31 -13.28 7.11
N TYR A 163 -11.43 -12.67 7.50
CA TYR A 163 -12.69 -13.39 7.72
C TYR A 163 -13.28 -13.98 6.43
N GLU A 164 -13.01 -13.39 5.26
CA GLU A 164 -13.46 -13.96 3.98
C GLU A 164 -12.69 -15.26 3.67
N LEU A 165 -11.38 -15.26 3.97
CA LEU A 165 -10.54 -16.45 3.86
C LEU A 165 -10.98 -17.53 4.85
N TYR A 166 -11.25 -17.19 6.11
CA TYR A 166 -11.73 -18.15 7.10
C TYR A 166 -13.10 -18.72 6.74
N GLY A 167 -14.04 -17.88 6.27
CA GLY A 167 -15.35 -18.33 5.80
C GLY A 167 -15.23 -19.28 4.61
N PHE A 168 -14.36 -18.95 3.64
CA PHE A 168 -14.07 -19.82 2.50
C PHE A 168 -13.46 -21.16 2.93
N ALA A 169 -12.48 -21.13 3.83
CA ALA A 169 -11.83 -22.34 4.35
C ALA A 169 -12.82 -23.23 5.12
N LEU A 170 -13.65 -22.64 5.98
CA LEU A 170 -14.67 -23.36 6.74
C LEU A 170 -15.68 -24.04 5.82
N LEU A 171 -16.22 -23.33 4.82
CA LEU A 171 -17.14 -23.93 3.85
C LEU A 171 -16.47 -25.04 3.02
N SER A 172 -15.19 -24.88 2.69
CA SER A 172 -14.42 -25.93 2.01
C SER A 172 -14.29 -27.20 2.86
N LEU A 173 -14.07 -27.04 4.17
CA LEU A 173 -14.00 -28.17 5.11
C LEU A 173 -15.35 -28.87 5.28
N VAL A 174 -16.44 -28.10 5.36
CA VAL A 174 -17.79 -28.68 5.40
C VAL A 174 -18.00 -29.54 4.16
N LEU A 175 -17.74 -29.01 2.96
CA LEU A 175 -17.89 -29.77 1.70
C LEU A 175 -17.04 -31.04 1.61
N ALA A 176 -15.94 -31.13 2.35
CA ALA A 176 -15.10 -32.32 2.39
C ALA A 176 -15.75 -33.50 3.15
N ILE A 177 -16.81 -33.24 3.94
CA ILE A 177 -17.54 -34.28 4.66
C ILE A 177 -18.42 -35.06 3.66
N PRO A 178 -18.22 -36.38 3.52
CA PRO A 178 -19.10 -37.22 2.70
C PRO A 178 -20.55 -37.07 3.18
N GLN A 179 -21.51 -36.92 2.25
CA GLN A 179 -22.95 -36.63 2.50
C GLN A 179 -23.32 -35.14 2.70
N CYS A 180 -22.45 -34.20 2.34
CA CYS A 180 -22.87 -32.80 2.25
C CYS A 180 -24.08 -32.59 1.34
N CYS A 181 -25.02 -31.80 1.83
CA CYS A 181 -26.28 -31.53 1.14
C CYS A 181 -26.04 -30.68 -0.12
N LEU A 182 -26.86 -30.84 -1.16
CA LEU A 182 -26.85 -30.02 -2.37
C LEU A 182 -26.79 -28.50 -2.06
N TRP A 183 -27.46 -28.06 -0.99
CA TRP A 183 -27.49 -26.66 -0.58
C TRP A 183 -26.11 -26.12 -0.15
N THR A 184 -25.28 -26.92 0.53
CA THR A 184 -23.92 -26.47 0.89
C THR A 184 -23.05 -26.30 -0.33
N THR A 185 -23.19 -27.18 -1.33
CA THR A 185 -22.50 -27.09 -2.61
C THR A 185 -22.92 -25.85 -3.38
N ILE A 186 -24.23 -25.56 -3.47
CA ILE A 186 -24.74 -24.35 -4.12
C ILE A 186 -24.23 -23.09 -3.40
N ALA A 187 -24.26 -23.06 -2.06
CA ALA A 187 -23.77 -21.92 -1.29
C ALA A 187 -22.28 -21.67 -1.53
N TYR A 188 -21.46 -22.73 -1.55
CA TYR A 188 -20.03 -22.62 -1.83
C TYR A 188 -19.73 -22.15 -3.26
N LEU A 189 -20.44 -22.69 -4.26
CA LEU A 189 -20.31 -22.23 -5.64
C LEU A 189 -20.74 -20.77 -5.77
N GLY A 190 -21.83 -20.36 -5.12
CA GLY A 190 -22.27 -18.97 -5.05
C GLY A 190 -21.20 -18.05 -4.46
N LEU A 191 -20.56 -18.46 -3.34
CA LEU A 191 -19.45 -17.73 -2.75
C LEU A 191 -18.25 -17.63 -3.70
N CYS A 192 -17.82 -18.75 -4.30
CA CYS A 192 -16.75 -18.78 -5.29
C CYS A 192 -17.03 -17.80 -6.43
N SER A 193 -18.21 -17.90 -7.05
CA SER A 193 -18.63 -17.04 -8.15
C SER A 193 -18.63 -15.57 -7.75
N ALA A 194 -19.10 -15.23 -6.54
CA ALA A 194 -19.09 -13.85 -6.04
C ALA A 194 -17.65 -13.32 -5.86
N LEU A 195 -16.76 -14.11 -5.26
CA LEU A 195 -15.35 -13.75 -5.06
C LEU A 195 -14.63 -13.55 -6.40
N PHE A 196 -14.78 -14.48 -7.34
CA PHE A 196 -14.17 -14.39 -8.68
C PHE A 196 -14.76 -13.23 -9.50
N ALA A 197 -16.07 -13.02 -9.49
CA ALA A 197 -16.70 -11.90 -10.20
C ALA A 197 -16.16 -10.57 -9.67
N ARG A 198 -16.07 -10.42 -8.34
CA ARG A 198 -15.49 -9.24 -7.69
C ARG A 198 -14.01 -9.04 -8.04
N LEU A 199 -13.22 -10.11 -8.03
CA LEU A 199 -11.81 -10.08 -8.42
C LEU A 199 -11.65 -9.60 -9.85
N ILE A 200 -12.36 -10.22 -10.81
CA ILE A 200 -12.30 -9.86 -12.23
C ILE A 200 -12.72 -8.41 -12.44
N TYR A 201 -13.78 -7.95 -11.78
CA TYR A 201 -14.24 -6.58 -11.86
C TYR A 201 -13.17 -5.59 -11.38
N ASN A 202 -12.59 -5.79 -10.19
CA ASN A 202 -11.56 -4.89 -9.67
C ASN A 202 -10.26 -4.97 -10.49
N GLN A 203 -9.88 -6.16 -11.00
CA GLN A 203 -8.74 -6.31 -11.93
C GLN A 203 -8.95 -5.46 -13.20
N LYS A 204 -10.17 -5.46 -13.77
CA LYS A 204 -10.49 -4.62 -14.94
C LYS A 204 -10.39 -3.14 -14.62
N VAL A 205 -10.94 -2.71 -13.48
CA VAL A 205 -10.85 -1.32 -13.00
C VAL A 205 -9.40 -0.91 -12.80
N PHE A 206 -8.62 -1.68 -12.05
CA PHE A 206 -7.23 -1.39 -11.75
C PHE A 206 -6.37 -1.31 -13.02
N LYS A 207 -6.48 -2.31 -13.91
CA LYS A 207 -5.76 -2.28 -15.20
C LYS A 207 -6.19 -1.12 -16.09
N GLY A 208 -7.47 -0.74 -16.07
CA GLY A 208 -7.96 0.45 -16.78
C GLY A 208 -7.30 1.72 -16.26
N ALA A 209 -7.23 1.89 -14.94
CA ALA A 209 -6.57 3.01 -14.30
C ALA A 209 -5.07 3.06 -14.64
N LEU A 210 -4.34 1.93 -14.54
CA LEU A 210 -2.91 1.87 -14.87
C LEU A 210 -2.63 2.28 -16.32
N LYS A 211 -3.47 1.85 -17.27
CA LYS A 211 -3.33 2.28 -18.68
C LYS A 211 -3.50 3.80 -18.82
N LYS A 212 -4.49 4.37 -18.13
CA LYS A 212 -4.75 5.82 -18.16
C LYS A 212 -3.59 6.59 -17.51
N ILE A 213 -3.09 6.14 -16.36
CA ILE A 213 -1.89 6.67 -15.71
C ILE A 213 -0.69 6.64 -16.66
N GLN A 214 -0.39 5.49 -17.26
CA GLN A 214 0.73 5.33 -18.20
C GLN A 214 0.60 6.27 -19.41
N SER A 215 -0.62 6.56 -19.84
CA SER A 215 -0.87 7.48 -20.95
C SER A 215 -0.68 8.95 -20.57
N MET A 216 -0.92 9.30 -19.31
CA MET A 216 -1.00 10.69 -18.82
C MET A 216 0.27 11.17 -18.12
N PHE A 217 1.01 10.30 -17.45
CA PHE A 217 2.22 10.64 -16.70
C PHE A 217 3.45 10.13 -17.43
N ASP A 218 4.53 10.90 -17.39
CA ASP A 218 5.84 10.47 -17.85
C ASP A 218 6.51 9.61 -16.77
N VAL A 219 6.13 8.34 -16.72
CA VAL A 219 6.58 7.38 -15.72
C VAL A 219 7.00 6.06 -16.37
N VAL A 220 8.04 5.45 -15.81
CA VAL A 220 8.50 4.11 -16.22
C VAL A 220 7.47 3.05 -15.86
N SER A 221 6.83 3.18 -14.69
CA SER A 221 5.80 2.27 -14.21
C SER A 221 4.58 3.06 -13.75
N PRO A 222 3.35 2.66 -14.15
CA PRO A 222 2.14 3.34 -13.70
C PRO A 222 1.82 3.06 -12.22
N LEU A 223 2.47 2.06 -11.62
CA LEU A 223 2.32 1.77 -10.19
C LEU A 223 2.92 2.88 -9.31
N SER A 224 3.92 3.61 -9.81
CA SER A 224 4.48 4.76 -9.08
C SER A 224 3.42 5.82 -8.82
N VAL A 225 2.51 6.10 -9.75
CA VAL A 225 1.40 7.02 -9.45
C VAL A 225 0.28 6.30 -8.70
N ALA A 226 -0.06 5.07 -9.10
CA ALA A 226 -1.21 4.34 -8.53
C ALA A 226 -1.12 4.13 -7.01
N ILE A 227 0.07 3.88 -6.46
CA ILE A 227 0.28 3.73 -5.02
C ILE A 227 -0.08 4.98 -4.20
N ARG A 228 -0.16 6.14 -4.86
CA ARG A 228 -0.51 7.43 -4.25
C ARG A 228 -1.97 7.80 -4.45
N LEU A 229 -2.77 6.99 -5.16
CA LEU A 229 -4.18 7.25 -5.41
C LEU A 229 -5.09 6.59 -4.36
N THR A 230 -6.27 7.16 -4.15
CA THR A 230 -7.37 6.55 -3.38
C THR A 230 -8.15 5.52 -4.20
N ASP A 231 -9.02 4.72 -3.56
CA ASP A 231 -9.84 3.77 -4.32
C ASP A 231 -10.84 4.51 -5.24
N SER A 232 -11.34 5.66 -4.79
CA SER A 232 -12.24 6.51 -5.59
C SER A 232 -11.54 7.08 -6.83
N GLU A 233 -10.27 7.48 -6.71
CA GLU A 233 -9.46 7.97 -7.82
C GLU A 233 -9.11 6.86 -8.81
N ILE A 234 -8.74 5.67 -8.34
CA ILE A 234 -8.50 4.52 -9.22
C ILE A 234 -9.76 4.20 -10.03
N ARG A 235 -10.95 4.23 -9.41
CA ARG A 235 -12.23 4.04 -10.11
C ARG A 235 -12.53 5.17 -11.09
N LEU A 236 -12.24 6.41 -10.72
CA LEU A 236 -12.40 7.57 -11.61
C LEU A 236 -11.53 7.39 -12.85
N PHE A 237 -10.24 7.16 -12.64
CA PHE A 237 -9.23 7.01 -13.70
C PHE A 237 -9.56 5.86 -14.63
N SER A 238 -10.16 4.78 -14.14
CA SER A 238 -10.53 3.65 -15.00
C SER A 238 -11.75 3.90 -15.89
N ARG A 239 -12.57 4.92 -15.59
CA ARG A 239 -13.92 5.09 -16.18
C ARG A 239 -14.04 6.31 -17.08
N VAL A 240 -13.34 7.39 -16.75
CA VAL A 240 -13.53 8.68 -17.42
C VAL A 240 -12.43 8.93 -18.44
N GLU A 241 -12.69 9.85 -19.37
CA GLU A 241 -11.72 10.24 -20.38
C GLU A 241 -10.58 11.07 -19.80
N ASN A 242 -9.43 11.07 -20.49
CA ASN A 242 -8.22 11.75 -20.02
C ASN A 242 -8.48 13.22 -19.69
N SER A 243 -9.27 13.91 -20.52
CA SER A 243 -9.63 15.32 -20.31
C SER A 243 -10.39 15.57 -18.99
N ALA A 244 -11.24 14.64 -18.57
CA ALA A 244 -11.92 14.72 -17.28
C ALA A 244 -10.97 14.45 -16.11
N ILE A 245 -10.01 13.53 -16.28
CA ILE A 245 -8.97 13.26 -15.28
C ILE A 245 -8.07 14.50 -15.12
N PHE A 246 -7.65 15.15 -16.21
CA PHE A 246 -6.86 16.38 -16.13
C PHE A 246 -7.59 17.49 -15.38
N LYS A 247 -8.86 17.74 -15.71
CA LYS A 247 -9.71 18.69 -14.97
C LYS A 247 -9.83 18.32 -13.49
N TYR A 248 -9.85 17.03 -13.15
CA TYR A 248 -9.81 16.59 -11.77
C TYR A 248 -8.50 16.97 -11.11
N ILE A 249 -7.35 16.65 -11.72
CA ILE A 249 -6.01 16.93 -11.21
C ILE A 249 -5.78 18.43 -11.01
N GLU A 250 -6.16 19.26 -11.98
CA GLU A 250 -6.01 20.73 -11.90
C GLU A 250 -6.76 21.36 -10.71
N ARG A 251 -7.84 20.72 -10.25
CA ARG A 251 -8.62 21.18 -9.10
C ARG A 251 -8.06 20.70 -7.77
N GLN A 252 -7.05 19.83 -7.76
CA GLN A 252 -6.49 19.28 -6.54
C GLN A 252 -5.46 20.22 -5.93
N SER A 253 -5.78 20.71 -4.73
CA SER A 253 -4.84 21.49 -3.90
C SER A 253 -4.21 20.67 -2.78
N SER A 254 -4.62 19.40 -2.61
CA SER A 254 -4.13 18.55 -1.52
C SER A 254 -2.62 18.34 -1.59
N LEU A 255 -1.97 18.21 -0.43
CA LEU A 255 -0.54 17.97 -0.32
C LEU A 255 -0.08 16.72 -1.09
N ARG A 256 -0.89 15.66 -1.06
CA ARG A 256 -0.64 14.42 -1.81
C ARG A 256 -0.58 14.66 -3.33
N TRP A 257 -1.51 15.44 -3.87
CA TRP A 257 -1.47 15.80 -5.29
C TRP A 257 -0.30 16.71 -5.64
N GLN A 258 0.10 17.61 -4.73
CA GLN A 258 1.33 18.37 -4.88
C GLN A 258 2.56 17.47 -4.92
N GLN A 259 2.64 16.42 -4.07
CA GLN A 259 3.71 15.42 -4.14
C GLN A 259 3.71 14.71 -5.50
N ILE A 260 2.55 14.24 -5.98
CA ILE A 260 2.44 13.53 -7.25
C ILE A 260 2.89 14.42 -8.42
N ILE A 261 2.37 15.63 -8.54
CA ILE A 261 2.65 16.53 -9.67
C ILE A 261 4.10 17.01 -9.65
N ASN A 262 4.67 17.28 -8.47
CA ASN A 262 6.07 17.68 -8.36
C ASN A 262 7.04 16.53 -8.66
N SER A 263 6.62 15.28 -8.48
CA SER A 263 7.44 14.10 -8.75
C SER A 263 7.28 13.53 -10.16
N TYR A 264 6.10 13.69 -10.77
CA TYR A 264 5.77 13.05 -12.04
C TYR A 264 5.19 14.07 -13.02
N SER A 265 5.92 14.32 -14.11
CA SER A 265 5.51 15.22 -15.18
C SER A 265 4.27 14.71 -15.89
N LEU A 266 3.31 15.60 -16.15
CA LEU A 266 2.15 15.31 -16.99
C LEU A 266 2.52 15.43 -18.48
N ASN A 267 2.12 14.43 -19.27
CA ASN A 267 2.30 14.41 -20.72
C ASN A 267 1.27 15.32 -21.39
N SER A 268 1.64 16.58 -21.56
CA SER A 268 0.77 17.62 -22.14
C SER A 268 0.57 17.51 -23.65
N THR A 269 1.31 16.66 -24.34
CA THR A 269 1.17 16.49 -25.79
C THR A 269 0.05 15.54 -26.21
N ARG A 270 -0.59 14.85 -25.25
CA ARG A 270 -1.69 13.89 -25.50
C ARG A 270 -3.08 14.45 -25.16
N TYR A 271 -3.20 15.78 -25.12
CA TYR A 271 -4.46 16.51 -24.90
C TYR A 271 -5.39 16.54 -26.12
N PHE A 272 -4.88 16.18 -27.29
CA PHE A 272 -5.57 16.28 -28.59
C PHE A 272 -5.52 14.94 -29.33
#